data_AF-A0A6U6UQC5-F1
#
_entry.id   AF-A0A6U6UQC5-F1
#
_cell.length_a   1.000
_cell.length_b   1.000
_cell.length_c   1.000
_cell.angle_alpha   90.00
_cell.angle_beta   90.00
_cell.angle_gamma   90.00
#
_symmetry.space_group_name_H-M   'P 1'
#
loop_
_entity.id
_entity.type
_entity.pdbx_description
1 polymer ?
#
loop_
_entity_poly.entity_id
_entity_poly.type
_entity_poly.pdbx_seq_one_letter_code
_entity_poly.pdbx_strand_id
1 'polypeptide(L)'
;MIPLPNIPLPDELPPQCNGLMKNLKWSIVAMIVFGIGRAIFAFLQSAISMDFFALIQLFLSITMGTFMFKDDEHLHPVYECLTKSICQMFAEQGSGLQCLMPFMMITCVNVVFDTLTRHQLFGVMPYGFFLMASLVAQGVAVYFAYQVFKVLRGAPAGGNYEMSGGGGGWGGGGGYSRPDAGAPPQQDFDDGRPERTSQPQPATGFVPFAGSGNRLGN
;
A
#
# COMPACT_ATOMS: atom_id res chain seq x y z
N MET A 1 1.76 7.66 -14.37
CA MET A 1 1.73 7.17 -12.98
C MET A 1 1.59 8.38 -12.08
N ILE A 2 0.50 8.49 -11.32
CA ILE A 2 0.43 9.50 -10.25
C ILE A 2 1.43 9.02 -9.19
N PRO A 3 2.47 9.81 -8.84
CA PRO A 3 3.39 9.42 -7.78
C PRO A 3 2.59 9.26 -6.50
N LEU A 4 2.46 8.02 -6.03
CA LEU A 4 1.84 7.77 -4.74
C LEU A 4 2.71 8.44 -3.67
N PRO A 5 2.12 9.13 -2.69
CA PRO A 5 2.88 9.74 -1.60
C PRO A 5 3.72 8.64 -0.94
N ASN A 6 5.03 8.82 -0.95
CA ASN A 6 5.96 7.92 -0.29
C ASN A 6 5.78 8.10 1.21
N ILE A 7 5.01 7.22 1.82
CA ILE A 7 4.82 7.21 3.28
C ILE A 7 6.07 6.55 3.86
N PRO A 8 6.91 7.28 4.62
CA PRO A 8 8.06 6.69 5.28
C PRO A 8 7.55 5.69 6.33
N LEU A 9 7.64 4.41 5.98
CA LEU A 9 7.33 3.31 6.87
C LEU A 9 8.58 3.00 7.70
N PRO A 10 8.44 2.71 9.01
CA PRO A 10 9.58 2.34 9.84
C PRO A 10 10.23 1.07 9.29
N ASP A 11 11.57 1.06 9.24
CA ASP A 11 12.35 -0.08 8.74
C ASP A 11 12.20 -1.32 9.63
N GLU A 12 11.92 -1.14 10.92
CA GLU A 12 11.63 -2.23 11.85
C GLU A 12 10.13 -2.35 12.16
N LEU A 13 9.59 -3.54 11.89
CA LEU A 13 8.22 -3.90 12.24
C LEU A 13 8.09 -4.06 13.76
N PRO A 14 7.09 -3.42 14.40
CA PRO A 14 6.79 -3.67 15.81
C PRO A 14 6.55 -5.16 16.05
N PRO A 15 6.95 -5.72 17.22
CA PRO A 15 6.81 -7.15 17.50
C PRO A 15 5.34 -7.63 17.47
N GLN A 16 4.38 -6.71 17.67
CA GLN A 16 2.95 -6.98 17.54
C GLN A 16 2.53 -7.30 16.09
N CYS A 17 3.25 -6.79 15.09
CA CYS A 17 2.98 -7.06 13.68
C CYS A 17 3.42 -8.46 13.24
N ASN A 18 4.36 -9.11 13.93
CA ASN A 18 4.90 -10.41 13.50
C ASN A 18 3.83 -11.49 13.36
N GLY A 19 2.88 -11.54 14.30
CA GLY A 19 1.75 -12.47 14.24
C GLY A 19 0.80 -12.17 13.07
N LEU A 20 0.51 -10.89 12.82
CA LEU A 20 -0.36 -10.45 11.72
C LEU A 20 0.29 -10.70 10.35
N MET A 21 1.58 -10.42 10.22
CA MET A 21 2.36 -10.70 9.02
C MET A 21 2.38 -12.18 8.69
N LYS A 22 2.52 -13.06 9.70
CA LYS A 22 2.43 -14.51 9.50
C LYS A 22 1.05 -14.93 8.97
N ASN A 23 -0.03 -14.38 9.50
CA ASN A 23 -1.38 -14.69 9.02
C ASN A 23 -1.63 -14.15 7.61
N LEU A 24 -1.11 -12.96 7.31
CA LEU A 24 -1.19 -12.33 6.00
C LEU A 24 -0.43 -13.16 4.94
N LYS A 25 0.75 -13.68 5.28
CA LYS A 25 1.50 -14.61 4.44
C LYS A 25 0.68 -15.84 4.08
N TRP A 26 0.11 -16.54 5.07
CA TRP A 26 -0.72 -17.72 4.82
C TRP A 26 -1.96 -17.40 3.98
N SER A 27 -2.50 -16.20 4.12
CA SER A 27 -3.62 -15.73 3.28
C SER A 27 -3.21 -15.55 1.81
N ILE A 28 -2.01 -14.99 1.55
CA ILE A 28 -1.49 -14.86 0.19
C ILE A 28 -1.18 -16.22 -0.43
N VAL A 29 -0.60 -17.15 0.34
CA VAL A 29 -0.40 -18.54 -0.12
C VAL A 29 -1.74 -19.18 -0.48
N ALA A 30 -2.78 -19.00 0.34
CA ALA A 30 -4.12 -19.47 0.01
C ALA A 30 -4.66 -18.81 -1.27
N MET A 31 -4.46 -17.50 -1.45
CA MET A 31 -4.83 -16.79 -2.69
C MET A 31 -4.13 -17.38 -3.92
N ILE A 32 -2.85 -17.75 -3.83
CA ILE A 32 -2.11 -18.39 -4.92
C ILE A 32 -2.74 -19.75 -5.25
N VAL A 33 -2.94 -20.61 -4.24
CA VAL A 33 -3.49 -21.95 -4.44
C VAL A 33 -4.89 -21.89 -5.05
N PHE A 34 -5.79 -21.08 -4.48
CA PHE A 34 -7.15 -20.95 -5.01
C PHE A 34 -7.19 -20.19 -6.34
N GLY A 35 -6.28 -19.24 -6.57
CA GLY A 35 -6.16 -18.53 -7.84
C GLY A 35 -5.74 -19.46 -8.98
N ILE A 36 -4.76 -20.33 -8.75
CA ILE A 36 -4.36 -21.37 -9.71
C ILE A 36 -5.50 -22.34 -9.96
N GLY A 37 -6.18 -22.82 -8.90
CA GLY A 37 -7.34 -23.70 -9.03
C GLY A 37 -8.45 -23.05 -9.87
N ARG A 38 -8.80 -21.79 -9.58
CA ARG A 38 -9.77 -21.01 -10.36
C ARG A 38 -9.35 -20.89 -11.83
N ALA A 39 -8.09 -20.60 -12.12
CA ALA A 39 -7.58 -20.50 -13.49
C ALA A 39 -7.70 -21.83 -14.25
N ILE A 40 -7.32 -22.96 -13.62
CA ILE A 40 -7.42 -24.30 -14.23
C ILE A 40 -8.88 -24.64 -14.54
N PHE A 41 -9.80 -24.44 -13.59
CA PHE A 41 -11.21 -24.76 -13.81
C PHE A 41 -11.91 -23.79 -14.78
N ALA A 42 -11.52 -22.51 -14.80
CA ALA A 42 -11.98 -21.57 -15.81
C ALA A 42 -11.55 -21.99 -17.23
N PHE A 43 -10.33 -22.52 -17.38
CA PHE A 43 -9.85 -23.08 -18.64
C PHE A 43 -10.62 -24.33 -19.04
N LEU A 44 -10.81 -25.29 -18.13
CA LEU A 44 -11.55 -26.53 -18.40
C LEU A 44 -13.02 -26.29 -18.80
N GLN A 45 -13.66 -25.27 -18.24
CA GLN A 45 -15.04 -24.92 -18.55
C GLN A 45 -15.18 -23.95 -19.73
N SER A 46 -14.08 -23.61 -20.42
CA SER A 46 -14.05 -22.60 -21.49
C SER A 46 -14.61 -21.23 -21.08
N ALA A 47 -14.62 -20.93 -19.77
CA ALA A 47 -15.08 -19.67 -19.21
C ALA A 47 -13.96 -18.62 -19.13
N ILE A 48 -12.75 -18.95 -19.61
CA ILE A 48 -11.56 -18.11 -19.47
C ILE A 48 -11.73 -16.70 -20.04
N SER A 49 -12.52 -16.51 -21.10
CA SER A 49 -12.75 -15.18 -21.69
C SER A 49 -13.52 -14.25 -20.77
N MET A 50 -14.56 -14.76 -20.10
CA MET A 50 -15.29 -14.05 -19.05
C MET A 50 -14.40 -13.85 -17.82
N ASP A 51 -13.50 -14.81 -17.59
CA ASP A 51 -12.68 -14.87 -16.39
C ASP A 51 -11.40 -14.05 -16.42
N PHE A 52 -10.88 -13.77 -17.61
CA PHE A 52 -9.53 -13.28 -17.88
C PHE A 52 -9.17 -12.03 -17.10
N PHE A 53 -10.04 -11.01 -17.11
CA PHE A 53 -9.75 -9.74 -16.45
C PHE A 53 -9.60 -9.90 -14.93
N ALA A 54 -10.47 -10.68 -14.27
CA ALA A 54 -10.30 -10.94 -12.84
C ALA A 54 -9.10 -11.81 -12.53
N LEU A 55 -8.73 -12.75 -13.41
CA LEU A 55 -7.51 -13.54 -13.22
C LEU A 55 -6.26 -12.65 -13.27
N ILE A 56 -6.22 -11.66 -14.17
CA ILE A 56 -5.15 -10.65 -14.21
C ILE A 56 -5.14 -9.82 -12.93
N GLN A 57 -6.31 -9.34 -12.50
CA GLN A 57 -6.42 -8.52 -11.30
C GLN A 57 -6.04 -9.29 -10.02
N LEU A 58 -6.46 -10.54 -9.92
CA LEU A 58 -6.05 -11.48 -8.88
C LEU A 58 -4.53 -11.72 -8.93
N PHE A 59 -3.98 -11.93 -10.13
CA PHE A 59 -2.54 -12.07 -10.32
C PHE A 59 -1.78 -10.83 -9.83
N LEU A 60 -2.21 -9.62 -10.19
CA LEU A 60 -1.61 -8.37 -9.69
C LEU A 60 -1.69 -8.25 -8.16
N SER A 61 -2.79 -8.71 -7.56
CA SER A 61 -2.92 -8.74 -6.09
C SER A 61 -1.92 -9.72 -5.48
N ILE A 62 -1.78 -10.90 -6.07
CA ILE A 62 -0.82 -11.92 -5.64
C ILE A 62 0.62 -11.42 -5.77
N THR A 63 0.97 -10.77 -6.88
CA THR A 63 2.34 -10.27 -7.08
C THR A 63 2.68 -9.22 -6.03
N MET A 64 1.83 -8.22 -5.82
CA MET A 64 2.01 -7.21 -4.77
C MET A 64 2.12 -7.83 -3.38
N GLY A 65 1.27 -8.81 -3.07
CA GLY A 65 1.37 -9.56 -1.81
C GLY A 65 2.68 -10.31 -1.68
N THR A 66 3.20 -10.90 -2.76
CA THR A 66 4.47 -11.64 -2.75
C THR A 66 5.67 -10.71 -2.54
N PHE A 67 5.68 -9.53 -3.18
CA PHE A 67 6.74 -8.52 -3.00
C PHE A 67 6.84 -8.00 -1.56
N MET A 68 5.71 -7.97 -0.85
CA MET A 68 5.69 -7.60 0.56
C MET A 68 6.45 -8.58 1.46
N PHE A 69 6.63 -9.82 1.03
CA PHE A 69 7.34 -10.88 1.76
C PHE A 69 8.65 -11.31 1.08
N LYS A 70 9.35 -10.38 0.43
CA LYS A 70 10.61 -10.67 -0.28
C LYS A 70 11.67 -11.38 0.59
N ASP A 71 11.66 -11.13 1.90
CA ASP A 71 12.62 -11.69 2.86
C ASP A 71 12.17 -13.04 3.44
N ASP A 72 11.04 -13.60 3.00
CA ASP A 72 10.50 -14.87 3.48
C ASP A 72 10.96 -16.06 2.64
N GLU A 73 11.62 -17.02 3.30
CA GLU A 73 12.16 -18.24 2.69
C GLU A 73 11.11 -19.07 1.92
N HIS A 74 9.86 -19.10 2.37
CA HIS A 74 8.82 -19.92 1.75
C HIS A 74 8.29 -19.31 0.45
N LEU A 75 8.34 -17.98 0.32
CA LEU A 75 7.88 -17.25 -0.86
C LEU A 75 9.00 -16.95 -1.84
N HIS A 76 10.26 -17.21 -1.46
CA HIS A 76 11.44 -16.95 -2.28
C HIS A 76 11.36 -17.55 -3.70
N PRO A 77 10.90 -18.80 -3.93
CA PRO A 77 10.82 -19.34 -5.29
C PRO A 77 9.78 -18.61 -6.17
N VAL A 78 8.65 -18.24 -5.57
CA VAL A 78 7.60 -17.47 -6.26
C VAL A 78 8.11 -16.07 -6.55
N TYR A 79 8.79 -15.46 -5.59
CA TYR A 79 9.43 -14.16 -5.74
C TYR A 79 10.49 -14.16 -6.86
N GLU A 80 11.38 -15.15 -6.92
CA GLU A 80 12.36 -15.27 -8.01
C GLU A 80 11.69 -15.43 -9.38
N CYS A 81 10.59 -16.20 -9.45
CA CYS A 81 9.84 -16.35 -10.69
C CYS A 81 9.17 -15.02 -11.13
N LEU A 82 8.63 -14.27 -10.18
CA LEU A 82 7.98 -12.98 -10.44
C LEU A 82 8.97 -11.88 -10.81
N THR A 83 10.14 -11.84 -10.16
CA THR A 83 11.20 -10.88 -10.47
C THR A 83 11.83 -11.13 -11.84
N LYS A 84 12.02 -12.39 -12.24
CA LYS A 84 12.52 -12.76 -13.58
C LYS A 84 11.54 -12.52 -14.72
N SER A 85 10.25 -12.34 -14.43
CA SER A 85 9.21 -12.20 -15.45
C SER A 85 8.85 -10.73 -15.71
N ILE A 86 7.70 -10.28 -15.22
CA ILE A 86 7.07 -9.00 -15.61
C ILE A 86 7.16 -7.95 -14.50
N CYS A 87 7.59 -8.34 -13.30
CA CYS A 87 7.52 -7.50 -12.11
C CYS A 87 8.87 -6.95 -11.65
N GLN A 88 9.90 -6.98 -12.51
CA GLN A 88 11.20 -6.38 -12.20
C GLN A 88 11.08 -4.91 -11.76
N MET A 89 10.14 -4.16 -12.37
CA MET A 89 9.86 -2.77 -12.01
C MET A 89 9.39 -2.59 -10.56
N PHE A 90 8.71 -3.58 -9.99
CA PHE A 90 8.26 -3.54 -8.58
C PHE A 90 9.38 -3.93 -7.61
N ALA A 91 10.32 -4.77 -8.05
CA ALA A 91 11.48 -5.15 -7.25
C ALA A 91 12.43 -3.97 -6.99
N GLU A 92 12.54 -3.05 -7.97
CA GLU A 92 13.44 -1.90 -7.90
C GLU A 92 12.90 -0.74 -7.03
N GLN A 93 11.59 -0.69 -6.77
CA GLN A 93 10.93 0.46 -6.14
C GLN A 93 11.03 0.54 -4.60
N GLY A 94 11.79 -0.33 -3.94
CA GLY A 94 12.08 -0.22 -2.50
C GLY A 94 11.11 -0.97 -1.59
N SER A 95 11.33 -0.84 -0.27
CA SER A 95 10.75 -1.62 0.85
C SER A 95 9.41 -2.30 0.55
N GLY A 96 9.35 -3.63 0.70
CA GLY A 96 8.16 -4.45 0.40
C GLY A 96 6.91 -4.02 1.17
N LEU A 97 7.07 -3.31 2.29
CA LEU A 97 5.95 -2.78 3.07
C LEU A 97 5.19 -1.66 2.34
N GLN A 98 5.83 -0.95 1.40
CA GLN A 98 5.17 0.07 0.57
C GLN A 98 4.12 -0.54 -0.35
N CYS A 99 4.24 -1.83 -0.70
CA CYS A 99 3.26 -2.55 -1.48
C CYS A 99 1.97 -2.86 -0.69
N LEU A 100 1.96 -2.71 0.65
CA LEU A 100 0.80 -3.04 1.49
C LEU A 100 -0.45 -2.23 1.12
N MET A 101 -0.32 -0.92 0.94
CA MET A 101 -1.44 -0.04 0.62
C MET A 101 -2.04 -0.32 -0.77
N PRO A 102 -1.25 -0.36 -1.87
CA PRO A 102 -1.79 -0.74 -3.17
C PRO A 102 -2.32 -2.16 -3.18
N PHE A 103 -1.68 -3.12 -2.50
CA PHE A 103 -2.20 -4.48 -2.32
C PHE A 103 -3.60 -4.47 -1.72
N MET A 104 -3.79 -3.78 -0.59
CA MET A 104 -5.07 -3.70 0.11
C MET A 104 -6.15 -3.06 -0.78
N MET A 105 -5.84 -1.94 -1.45
CA MET A 105 -6.79 -1.23 -2.30
C MET A 105 -7.19 -2.06 -3.52
N ILE A 106 -6.22 -2.61 -4.24
CA ILE A 106 -6.47 -3.43 -5.44
C ILE A 106 -7.25 -4.69 -5.06
N THR A 107 -6.84 -5.38 -4.00
CA THR A 107 -7.52 -6.60 -3.56
C THR A 107 -8.95 -6.32 -3.09
N CYS A 108 -9.18 -5.21 -2.37
CA CYS A 108 -10.52 -4.82 -1.94
C CYS A 108 -11.44 -4.53 -3.14
N VAL A 109 -10.96 -3.75 -4.12
CA VAL A 109 -11.68 -3.50 -5.37
C VAL A 109 -11.97 -4.82 -6.08
N ASN A 110 -11.00 -5.72 -6.16
CA ASN A 110 -11.18 -7.03 -6.81
C ASN A 110 -12.25 -7.88 -6.14
N VAL A 111 -12.27 -7.95 -4.80
CA VAL A 111 -13.31 -8.67 -4.06
C VAL A 111 -14.70 -8.12 -4.38
N VAL A 112 -14.86 -6.80 -4.40
CA VAL A 112 -16.15 -6.15 -4.71
C VAL A 112 -16.57 -6.44 -6.15
N PHE A 113 -15.67 -6.25 -7.13
CA PHE A 113 -15.98 -6.48 -8.54
C PHE A 113 -16.23 -7.97 -8.85
N ASP A 114 -15.43 -8.89 -8.29
CA ASP A 114 -15.65 -10.32 -8.44
C ASP A 114 -17.02 -10.72 -7.86
N THR A 115 -17.37 -10.20 -6.69
CA THR A 115 -18.67 -10.50 -6.05
C THR A 115 -19.83 -9.97 -6.90
N LEU A 116 -19.77 -8.73 -7.38
CA LEU A 116 -20.85 -8.12 -8.16
C LEU A 116 -21.00 -8.76 -9.54
N THR A 117 -19.89 -8.94 -10.26
CA THR A 117 -19.93 -9.41 -11.66
C THR A 117 -20.07 -10.92 -11.79
N ARG A 118 -19.68 -11.71 -10.78
CA ARG A 118 -19.59 -13.18 -10.88
C ARG A 118 -20.51 -13.96 -9.95
N HIS A 119 -21.43 -13.28 -9.26
CA HIS A 119 -22.43 -13.96 -8.43
C HIS A 119 -23.20 -15.06 -9.19
N GLN A 120 -23.43 -14.90 -10.50
CA GLN A 120 -24.10 -15.89 -11.34
C GLN A 120 -23.30 -17.19 -11.52
N LEU A 121 -21.96 -17.12 -11.41
CA LEU A 121 -21.08 -18.27 -11.61
C LEU A 121 -20.86 -19.08 -10.32
N PHE A 122 -21.38 -18.63 -9.18
CA PHE A 122 -21.25 -19.35 -7.89
C PHE A 122 -21.93 -20.72 -7.92
N GLY A 123 -22.97 -20.91 -8.73
CA GLY A 123 -23.66 -22.19 -8.88
C GLY A 123 -22.93 -23.22 -9.76
N VAL A 124 -21.90 -22.82 -10.51
CA VAL A 124 -21.25 -23.68 -11.51
C VAL A 124 -20.15 -24.50 -10.86
N MET A 125 -20.46 -25.71 -10.39
CA MET A 125 -19.45 -26.59 -9.77
C MET A 125 -18.55 -27.26 -10.83
N PRO A 126 -17.25 -27.47 -10.56
CA PRO A 126 -16.50 -27.13 -9.33
C PRO A 126 -15.93 -25.70 -9.32
N TYR A 127 -16.07 -24.94 -10.41
CA TYR A 127 -15.53 -23.59 -10.54
C TYR A 127 -16.01 -22.63 -9.45
N GLY A 128 -17.31 -22.62 -9.16
CA GLY A 128 -17.93 -21.77 -8.13
C GLY A 128 -17.33 -21.97 -6.75
N PHE A 129 -16.91 -23.21 -6.41
CA PHE A 129 -16.20 -23.49 -5.16
C PHE A 129 -14.84 -22.78 -5.10
N PHE A 130 -14.03 -22.88 -6.16
CA PHE A 130 -12.73 -22.19 -6.22
C PHE A 130 -12.88 -20.68 -6.29
N LEU A 131 -13.90 -20.18 -6.99
CA LEU A 131 -14.23 -18.76 -7.02
C LEU A 131 -14.56 -18.24 -5.61
N MET A 132 -15.46 -18.91 -4.89
CA MET A 132 -15.81 -18.55 -3.51
C MET A 132 -14.61 -18.67 -2.55
N ALA A 133 -13.84 -19.74 -2.64
CA ALA A 133 -12.63 -19.92 -1.84
C ALA A 133 -11.61 -18.80 -2.11
N SER A 134 -11.44 -18.39 -3.37
CA SER A 134 -10.56 -17.27 -3.74
C SER A 134 -11.07 -15.94 -3.20
N LEU A 135 -12.39 -15.70 -3.19
CA LEU A 135 -13.01 -14.51 -2.61
C LEU A 135 -12.82 -14.43 -1.09
N VAL A 136 -13.03 -15.55 -0.39
CA VAL A 136 -12.80 -15.63 1.06
C VAL A 136 -11.32 -15.38 1.37
N ALA A 137 -10.41 -16.00 0.62
CA ALA A 137 -8.97 -15.81 0.81
C ALA A 137 -8.55 -14.34 0.61
N GLN A 138 -9.07 -13.68 -0.44
CA GLN A 138 -8.83 -12.26 -0.68
C GLN A 138 -9.40 -11.39 0.45
N GLY A 139 -10.62 -11.65 0.91
CA GLY A 139 -11.24 -10.91 2.01
C GLY A 139 -10.44 -11.03 3.31
N VAL A 140 -9.97 -12.23 3.63
CA VAL A 140 -9.10 -12.48 4.79
C VAL A 140 -7.74 -11.78 4.63
N ALA A 141 -7.16 -11.78 3.44
CA ALA A 141 -5.91 -11.06 3.17
C ALA A 141 -6.06 -9.54 3.33
N VAL A 142 -7.16 -8.95 2.83
CA VAL A 142 -7.47 -7.52 3.02
C VAL A 142 -7.67 -7.21 4.49
N TYR A 143 -8.38 -8.07 5.25
CA TYR A 143 -8.57 -7.89 6.68
C TYR A 143 -7.23 -7.84 7.44
N PHE A 144 -6.33 -8.80 7.19
CA PHE A 144 -5.02 -8.80 7.85
C PHE A 144 -4.13 -7.64 7.38
N ALA A 145 -4.16 -7.29 6.09
CA ALA A 145 -3.44 -6.13 5.58
C ALA A 145 -3.91 -4.83 6.23
N TYR A 146 -5.23 -4.68 6.42
CA TYR A 146 -5.80 -3.54 7.14
C TYR A 146 -5.37 -3.49 8.61
N GLN A 147 -5.29 -4.63 9.29
CA GLN A 147 -4.81 -4.69 10.67
C GLN A 147 -3.33 -4.30 10.77
N VAL A 148 -2.47 -4.80 9.86
CA VAL A 148 -1.07 -4.38 9.77
C VAL A 148 -0.98 -2.88 9.53
N PHE A 149 -1.75 -2.36 8.57
CA PHE A 149 -1.80 -0.92 8.28
C PHE A 149 -2.24 -0.09 9.49
N LYS A 150 -3.24 -0.57 10.25
CA LYS A 150 -3.72 0.10 11.46
C LYS A 150 -2.64 0.16 12.55
N VAL A 151 -1.89 -0.92 12.75
CA VAL A 151 -0.78 -0.94 13.73
C VAL A 151 0.33 0.00 13.30
N LEU A 152 0.69 0.01 12.01
CA LEU A 152 1.70 0.92 11.47
C LEU A 152 1.29 2.40 11.61
N ARG A 153 0.00 2.71 11.44
CA ARG A 153 -0.54 4.07 11.61
C ARG A 153 -0.74 4.47 13.07
N GLY A 154 -1.05 3.51 13.94
CA GLY A 154 -1.32 3.72 15.37
C GLY A 154 -0.07 3.63 16.25
N ALA A 155 1.05 3.15 15.73
CA ALA A 155 2.33 3.21 16.41
C ALA A 155 2.69 4.70 16.63
N PRO A 156 2.97 5.13 17.87
CA PRO A 156 3.44 6.48 18.17
C PRO A 156 4.91 6.62 17.73
N ALA A 157 5.16 6.50 16.43
CA ALA A 157 6.38 7.04 15.85
C ALA A 157 6.14 8.55 15.74
N GLY A 158 7.04 9.37 16.27
CA GLY A 158 6.95 10.83 16.34
C GLY A 158 7.00 11.56 14.99
N GLY A 159 6.31 11.04 13.98
CA GLY A 159 5.98 11.73 12.74
C GLY A 159 4.47 11.85 12.65
N ASN A 160 3.97 13.07 12.54
CA ASN A 160 2.59 13.35 12.18
C ASN A 160 2.26 12.62 10.87
N TYR A 161 1.67 11.42 10.96
CA TYR A 161 0.97 10.80 9.84
C TYR A 161 -0.41 11.47 9.67
N GLU A 162 -0.38 12.80 9.57
CA GLU A 162 -1.46 13.54 8.94
C GLU A 162 -1.49 13.06 7.49
N MET A 163 -2.62 12.45 7.11
CA MET A 163 -2.98 12.28 5.72
C MET A 163 -3.08 13.67 5.08
N SER A 164 -1.95 14.25 4.70
CA SER A 164 -1.87 15.38 3.78
C SER A 164 -2.09 14.87 2.35
N GLY A 165 -3.26 14.27 2.14
CA GLY A 165 -3.85 14.03 0.85
C GLY A 165 -5.14 14.84 0.84
N GLY A 166 -5.14 15.95 0.09
CA GLY A 166 -6.21 16.93 0.06
C GLY A 166 -7.61 16.31 0.08
N GLY A 167 -8.31 16.50 1.19
CA GLY A 167 -9.70 16.14 1.39
C GLY A 167 -10.23 17.03 2.50
N GLY A 168 -11.13 17.93 2.13
CA GLY A 168 -11.63 19.00 2.99
C GLY A 168 -12.01 18.51 4.38
N GLY A 169 -11.57 19.27 5.38
CA GLY A 169 -11.90 19.07 6.78
C GLY A 169 -13.41 18.99 6.98
N TRP A 170 -13.87 17.81 7.38
CA TRP A 170 -15.16 17.60 7.99
C TRP A 170 -14.95 16.86 9.31
N GLY A 171 -15.16 17.57 10.42
CA GLY A 171 -15.60 16.97 11.67
C GLY A 171 -14.52 16.58 12.67
N GLY A 172 -14.23 17.47 13.62
CA GLY A 172 -13.51 17.15 14.84
C GLY A 172 -13.35 18.33 15.79
N GLY A 173 -14.38 19.18 15.91
CA GLY A 173 -14.37 20.34 16.80
C GLY A 173 -14.67 19.99 18.27
N GLY A 174 -14.13 20.83 19.17
CA GLY A 174 -14.42 20.90 20.60
C GLY A 174 -13.17 20.67 21.45
N GLY A 175 -12.37 21.66 21.84
CA GLY A 175 -12.73 23.01 22.26
C GLY A 175 -12.82 23.06 23.79
N TYR A 176 -11.69 23.30 24.46
CA TYR A 176 -11.65 24.04 25.73
C TYR A 176 -10.34 24.83 25.79
N SER A 177 -10.45 26.13 25.48
CA SER A 177 -9.51 27.16 25.88
C SER A 177 -9.37 27.14 27.40
N ARG A 178 -8.13 27.05 27.89
CA ARG A 178 -7.79 27.40 29.27
C ARG A 178 -6.84 28.60 29.22
N PRO A 179 -7.19 29.74 29.81
CA PRO A 179 -6.26 30.85 29.97
C PRO A 179 -5.40 30.62 31.22
N ASP A 180 -4.16 31.11 31.11
CA ASP A 180 -3.30 31.60 32.20
C ASP A 180 -2.75 30.60 33.24
N ALA A 181 -1.41 30.51 33.28
CA ALA A 181 -0.58 30.83 34.46
C ALA A 181 0.80 30.16 34.37
N GLY A 182 1.86 30.99 34.34
CA GLY A 182 3.16 30.61 34.92
C GLY A 182 4.23 30.13 33.96
N ALA A 183 4.91 31.08 33.32
CA ALA A 183 6.25 30.87 32.76
C ALA A 183 7.28 30.54 33.87
N PRO A 184 8.32 29.76 33.53
CA PRO A 184 9.67 30.00 34.01
C PRO A 184 10.58 30.55 32.89
N PRO A 185 11.65 31.28 33.24
CA PRO A 185 12.39 32.13 32.32
C PRO A 185 13.25 31.32 31.34
N GLN A 186 13.17 31.69 30.05
CA GLN A 186 14.13 31.29 29.02
C GLN A 186 15.48 31.95 29.31
N GLN A 187 16.53 31.13 29.37
CA GLN A 187 17.92 31.59 29.32
C GLN A 187 18.22 32.10 27.91
N ASP A 188 18.56 33.38 27.82
CA ASP A 188 19.15 34.00 26.63
C ASP A 188 20.48 33.31 26.31
N PHE A 189 20.53 32.66 25.14
CA PHE A 189 21.80 32.33 24.49
C PHE A 189 22.12 33.49 23.53
N ASP A 190 23.05 34.34 23.98
CA ASP A 190 23.63 35.44 23.21
C ASP A 190 24.59 34.86 22.16
N ASP A 191 24.06 34.51 20.99
CA ASP A 191 24.84 34.01 19.86
C ASP A 191 25.18 35.21 18.95
N GLY A 192 26.34 35.81 19.18
CA GLY A 192 26.88 37.01 18.50
C GLY A 192 27.23 36.80 17.03
N ARG A 193 26.25 36.39 16.21
CA ARG A 193 26.40 36.28 14.75
C ARG A 193 25.81 37.51 14.07
N PRO A 194 26.57 38.21 13.21
CA PRO A 194 26.10 39.43 12.55
C PRO A 194 24.87 39.17 11.68
N GLU A 195 23.87 40.04 11.89
CA GLU A 195 22.58 40.10 11.21
C GLU A 195 22.72 40.02 9.68
N ARG A 196 22.27 38.91 9.11
CA ARG A 196 21.91 38.88 7.70
C ARG A 196 20.47 39.36 7.58
N THR A 197 20.34 40.54 7.01
CA THR A 197 19.11 41.23 6.68
C THR A 197 18.11 40.27 6.03
N SER A 198 17.00 40.03 6.72
CA SER A 198 15.86 39.26 6.24
C SER A 198 15.14 40.03 5.13
N GLN A 199 15.28 39.55 3.89
CA GLN A 199 14.52 40.03 2.75
C GLN A 199 13.18 39.26 2.68
N PRO A 200 12.02 39.94 2.64
CA PRO A 200 10.72 39.28 2.53
C PRO A 200 10.58 38.61 1.15
N GLN A 201 10.44 37.29 1.17
CA GLN A 201 10.22 36.47 -0.03
C GLN A 201 8.75 36.57 -0.44
N PRO A 202 8.40 37.14 -1.60
CA PRO A 202 7.03 37.10 -2.09
C PRO A 202 6.68 35.67 -2.53
N ALA A 203 5.46 35.25 -2.20
CA ALA A 203 4.88 34.00 -2.65
C ALA A 203 4.78 34.00 -4.18
N THR A 204 5.66 33.25 -4.84
CA THR A 204 5.70 33.13 -6.30
C THR A 204 5.24 31.74 -6.71
N GLY A 205 4.27 31.70 -7.61
CA GLY A 205 3.51 30.53 -7.99
C GLY A 205 4.28 29.46 -8.76
N PHE A 206 3.54 28.40 -9.02
CA PHE A 206 3.90 27.24 -9.84
C PHE A 206 4.65 27.65 -11.13
N VAL A 207 5.88 27.15 -11.28
CA VAL A 207 6.68 27.32 -12.51
C VAL A 207 6.74 25.97 -13.25
N PRO A 208 5.84 25.71 -14.22
CA PRO A 208 5.97 24.53 -15.05
C PRO A 208 7.05 24.79 -16.12
N PHE A 209 7.92 23.79 -16.33
CA PHE A 209 8.97 23.75 -17.36
C PHE A 209 10.21 24.63 -17.11
N ALA A 210 10.90 24.41 -15.99
CA ALA A 210 12.33 24.71 -15.89
C ALA A 210 13.13 23.63 -16.69
N GLY A 211 13.05 23.71 -18.02
CA GLY A 211 13.84 22.88 -18.91
C GLY A 211 15.33 23.24 -18.79
N SER A 212 16.09 22.40 -18.10
CA SER A 212 17.56 22.47 -18.08
C SER A 212 18.08 22.07 -19.47
N GLY A 213 18.27 23.06 -20.33
CA GLY A 213 18.96 22.91 -21.61
C GLY A 213 20.39 22.43 -21.37
N ASN A 214 20.65 21.17 -21.74
CA ASN A 214 21.98 20.58 -21.75
C ASN A 214 22.79 21.26 -22.87
N ARG A 215 23.73 22.14 -22.53
CA ARG A 215 24.66 22.73 -23.50
C ARG A 215 25.75 21.71 -23.81
N LEU A 216 25.74 21.20 -25.04
CA LEU A 216 26.89 20.49 -25.62
C LEU A 216 28.00 21.51 -25.94
N GLY A 217 29.20 21.24 -25.44
CA GLY A 217 30.47 21.88 -25.77
C GLY A 217 31.55 21.26 -24.88
N ASN A 218 32.78 20.97 -25.31
CA ASN A 218 33.53 21.14 -26.55
C ASN A 218 34.49 19.95 -26.67
#